data_AF-A0A0B0MCG5-F1
#
_entry.id   AF-A0A0B0MCG5-F1
#
_cell.length_a   1.000
_cell.length_b   1.000
_cell.length_c   1.000
_cell.angle_alpha   90.00
_cell.angle_beta   90.00
_cell.angle_gamma   90.00
#
_symmetry.space_group_name_H-M   'P 1'
#
loop_
_entity.id
_entity.type
_entity.pdbx_description
1 polymer ?
#
loop_
_entity_poly.entity_id
_entity_poly.type
_entity_poly.pdbx_seq_one_letter_code
_entity_poly.pdbx_strand_id
1 'polypeptide(L)'
;MTSEAGEIMEKLKEKKAEYEAVASTDSSVNLENIDNRIITEVLGPERYGRVRFQGSGVTPTQYFGSDSQQYMPSGSQAQAEVQRLRDQIAQMQANTVEQIVEVQRKYEELQQQLRVEAVEREAAAAAREAKIAAMEVEQSRKYD
;
A
#
# COMPACT_ATOMS: atom_id res chain seq x y z
N MET A 1 29.81 -23.63 -35.34
CA MET A 1 28.69 -23.12 -34.52
C MET A 1 28.96 -21.72 -33.96
N THR A 2 30.19 -21.17 -34.01
CA THR A 2 30.53 -19.85 -33.42
C THR A 2 30.60 -18.68 -34.42
N SER A 3 30.62 -18.94 -35.73
CA SER A 3 30.76 -17.88 -36.75
C SER A 3 29.56 -16.94 -36.80
N GLU A 4 28.35 -17.48 -36.67
CA GLU A 4 27.10 -16.71 -36.74
C GLU A 4 26.93 -15.76 -35.55
N ALA A 5 27.27 -16.22 -34.33
CA ALA A 5 27.26 -15.38 -33.14
C ALA A 5 28.35 -14.28 -33.19
N GLY A 6 29.52 -14.58 -33.77
CA GLY A 6 30.58 -13.60 -34.00
C GLY A 6 30.16 -12.51 -34.98
N GLU A 7 29.52 -12.89 -36.09
CA GLU A 7 29.02 -11.95 -37.10
C GLU A 7 27.94 -11.00 -36.54
N ILE A 8 27.02 -11.52 -35.72
CA ILE A 8 25.99 -10.71 -35.04
C ILE A 8 26.63 -9.72 -34.06
N MET A 9 27.63 -10.15 -33.30
CA MET A 9 28.33 -9.29 -32.35
C MET A 9 29.07 -8.15 -33.05
N GLU A 10 29.68 -8.43 -34.20
CA GLU A 10 30.35 -7.44 -35.03
C GLU A 10 29.37 -6.40 -35.59
N LYS A 11 28.22 -6.85 -36.11
CA LYS A 11 27.13 -5.97 -36.60
C LYS A 11 26.56 -5.06 -35.51
N LEU A 12 26.37 -5.58 -34.30
CA LEU A 12 25.91 -4.77 -33.16
C LEU A 12 26.93 -3.69 -32.79
N LYS A 13 28.22 -4.03 -32.83
CA LYS A 13 29.31 -3.09 -32.51
C LYS A 13 29.46 -2.00 -33.57
N GLU A 14 29.33 -2.35 -34.84
CA GLU A 14 29.32 -1.40 -35.97
C GLU A 14 28.13 -0.43 -35.88
N LYS A 15 26.92 -0.95 -35.69
CA LYS A 15 25.71 -0.12 -35.54
C LYS A 15 25.76 0.81 -34.34
N LYS A 16 26.35 0.35 -33.23
CA LYS A 16 26.56 1.21 -32.05
C LYS A 16 27.43 2.42 -32.36
N ALA A 17 28.51 2.24 -33.11
CA ALA A 17 29.39 3.35 -33.50
C ALA A 17 28.69 4.34 -34.45
N GLU A 18 27.87 3.84 -35.38
CA GLU A 18 27.06 4.69 -36.27
C GLU A 18 26.07 5.57 -35.48
N TYR A 19 25.31 4.98 -34.55
CA TYR A 19 24.32 5.70 -33.77
C TYR A 19 24.93 6.66 -32.75
N GLU A 20 26.09 6.34 -32.17
CA GLU A 20 26.83 7.23 -31.27
C GLU A 20 27.33 8.49 -32.01
N ALA A 21 27.77 8.34 -33.27
CA ALA A 21 28.13 9.47 -34.13
C ALA A 21 26.91 10.34 -34.50
N VAL A 22 25.76 9.72 -34.75
CA VAL A 22 24.49 10.42 -35.06
C VAL A 22 23.95 11.14 -33.83
N ALA A 23 23.95 10.50 -32.65
CA ALA A 23 23.54 11.13 -31.40
C ALA A 23 24.45 12.30 -31.02
N SER A 24 25.74 12.23 -31.38
CA SER A 24 26.67 13.35 -31.23
C SER A 24 26.38 14.52 -32.20
N THR A 25 25.63 14.29 -33.29
CA THR A 25 25.34 15.28 -34.33
C THR A 25 23.93 15.86 -34.20
N ASP A 26 22.95 15.05 -33.79
CA ASP A 26 21.55 15.43 -33.63
C ASP A 26 21.11 15.17 -32.18
N SER A 27 21.10 16.22 -31.36
CA SER A 27 20.79 16.14 -29.92
C SER A 27 19.34 15.77 -29.62
N SER A 28 18.52 15.52 -30.65
CA SER A 28 17.12 15.10 -30.55
C SER A 28 16.95 13.59 -30.42
N VAL A 29 18.00 12.81 -30.70
CA VAL A 29 17.98 11.36 -30.58
C VAL A 29 18.13 10.98 -29.11
N ASN A 30 17.06 10.45 -28.50
CA ASN A 30 17.08 10.02 -27.10
C ASN A 30 18.08 8.87 -26.90
N LEU A 31 19.21 9.15 -26.24
CA LEU A 31 20.28 8.19 -25.96
C LEU A 31 19.79 6.93 -25.22
N GLU A 32 18.73 7.03 -24.42
CA GLU A 32 18.25 5.95 -23.54
C GLU A 32 17.58 4.79 -24.32
N ASN A 33 17.24 4.99 -25.60
CA ASN A 33 16.57 3.98 -26.43
C ASN A 33 17.40 3.54 -27.66
N ILE A 34 18.65 3.99 -27.77
CA ILE A 34 19.53 3.67 -28.90
C ILE A 34 19.85 2.16 -28.93
N ASP A 35 20.17 1.57 -27.78
CA ASP A 35 20.53 0.15 -27.70
C ASP A 35 19.38 -0.77 -28.11
N ASN A 36 18.14 -0.47 -27.71
CA ASN A 36 16.95 -1.25 -28.10
C ASN A 36 16.67 -1.15 -29.60
N ARG A 37 16.90 0.03 -30.19
CA ARG A 37 16.77 0.25 -31.63
C ARG A 37 17.82 -0.55 -32.40
N ILE A 38 19.08 -0.51 -31.97
CA ILE A 38 20.17 -1.30 -32.57
C ILE A 38 19.85 -2.80 -32.49
N ILE A 39 19.40 -3.28 -31.33
CA ILE A 39 19.00 -4.68 -31.14
C ILE A 39 17.87 -5.05 -32.09
N THR A 40 16.85 -4.20 -32.23
CA THR A 40 15.72 -4.44 -33.13
C THR A 40 16.12 -4.43 -34.60
N GLU A 41 17.07 -3.58 -35.00
CA GLU A 41 17.57 -3.51 -36.38
C GLU A 41 18.45 -4.72 -36.75
N VAL A 42 19.27 -5.23 -35.82
CA VAL A 42 20.17 -6.37 -36.08
C VAL A 42 19.49 -7.72 -35.86
N LEU A 43 18.68 -7.84 -34.80
CA LEU A 43 18.08 -9.11 -34.37
C LEU A 43 16.58 -9.24 -34.69
N GLY A 44 15.97 -8.17 -35.19
CA GLY A 44 14.54 -8.07 -35.47
C GLY A 44 13.71 -7.70 -34.23
N PRO A 45 12.43 -7.28 -34.41
CA PRO A 45 11.52 -7.00 -33.31
C PRO A 45 11.33 -8.23 -32.41
N GLU A 46 11.29 -8.02 -31.10
CA GLU A 46 11.03 -9.10 -30.15
C GLU A 46 9.66 -9.72 -30.43
N ARG A 47 9.67 -11.00 -30.85
CA ARG A 47 8.44 -11.76 -31.09
C ARG A 47 7.99 -12.39 -29.79
N TYR A 48 6.74 -12.15 -29.43
CA TYR A 48 6.03 -12.74 -28.29
C TYR A 48 6.34 -14.24 -28.14
N GLY A 49 6.76 -14.66 -26.94
CA GLY A 49 6.83 -16.07 -26.55
C GLY A 49 8.19 -16.78 -26.67
N ARG A 50 9.28 -16.10 -27.05
CA ARG A 50 10.64 -16.68 -26.98
C ARG A 50 11.50 -15.95 -25.96
N VAL A 51 11.76 -16.62 -24.83
CA VAL A 51 12.74 -16.16 -23.86
C VAL A 51 14.15 -16.57 -24.30
N ARG A 52 15.01 -15.59 -24.59
CA ARG A 52 16.42 -15.85 -24.91
C ARG A 52 17.21 -16.05 -23.61
N PHE A 53 17.31 -17.28 -23.13
CA PHE A 53 18.26 -17.61 -22.06
C PHE A 53 19.58 -18.09 -22.68
N GLN A 54 20.54 -17.17 -22.82
CA GLN A 54 21.97 -17.50 -22.83
C GLN A 54 22.75 -16.36 -22.16
N GLY A 55 23.41 -16.64 -21.03
CA GLY A 55 24.37 -15.73 -20.37
C GLY A 55 23.86 -14.97 -19.14
N SER A 56 24.80 -14.54 -18.28
CA SER A 56 24.61 -14.08 -16.89
C SER A 56 23.71 -12.83 -16.74
N GLY A 57 22.40 -13.04 -16.60
CA GLY A 57 21.45 -12.03 -16.12
C GLY A 57 20.07 -12.16 -16.75
N VAL A 58 19.05 -11.67 -16.03
CA VAL A 58 17.70 -11.49 -16.57
C VAL A 58 17.72 -10.30 -17.53
N THR A 59 17.84 -10.55 -18.83
CA THR A 59 17.33 -9.59 -19.82
C THR A 59 15.81 -9.53 -19.63
N PRO A 60 15.18 -8.36 -19.51
CA PRO A 60 13.77 -8.25 -19.11
C PRO A 60 12.87 -9.15 -19.95
N THR A 61 12.49 -10.27 -19.37
CA THR A 61 11.48 -11.15 -19.91
C THR A 61 10.17 -10.57 -19.43
N GLN A 62 9.30 -10.15 -20.34
CA GLN A 62 7.90 -9.90 -20.01
C GLN A 62 7.22 -11.26 -19.76
N TYR A 63 7.58 -11.91 -18.66
CA TYR A 63 6.97 -13.15 -18.20
C TYR A 63 5.98 -12.91 -17.04
N PHE A 64 5.80 -11.65 -16.62
CA PHE A 64 4.68 -11.22 -15.79
C PHE A 64 3.78 -10.28 -16.61
N GLY A 65 2.57 -10.76 -16.95
CA GLY A 65 1.41 -9.95 -17.35
C GLY A 65 1.55 -9.19 -18.67
N SER A 66 1.21 -9.83 -19.78
CA SER A 66 1.03 -9.17 -21.08
C SER A 66 -0.28 -8.37 -21.15
N ASP A 67 -0.40 -7.33 -20.31
CA ASP A 67 -1.45 -6.30 -20.43
C ASP A 67 -0.85 -4.89 -20.67
N SER A 68 0.47 -4.78 -20.82
CA SER A 68 1.18 -3.48 -20.88
C SER A 68 1.04 -2.73 -22.21
N GLN A 69 0.28 -3.23 -23.19
CA GLN A 69 0.02 -2.46 -24.43
C GLN A 69 -1.19 -1.52 -24.32
N GLN A 70 -1.69 -1.26 -23.11
CA GLN A 70 -2.61 -0.15 -22.85
C GLN A 70 -2.12 0.82 -21.77
N TYR A 71 -0.82 0.89 -21.50
CA TYR A 71 -0.30 1.73 -20.42
C TYR A 71 0.87 2.62 -20.88
N MET A 72 0.55 3.59 -21.74
CA MET A 72 0.94 4.94 -21.39
C MET A 72 -0.34 5.64 -20.95
N PRO A 73 -0.67 5.67 -19.65
CA PRO A 73 -1.61 6.68 -19.21
C PRO A 73 -0.95 7.99 -19.61
N SER A 74 -1.70 8.88 -20.25
CA SER A 74 -1.24 10.27 -20.39
C SER A 74 -0.74 10.71 -19.00
N GLY A 75 0.33 11.51 -18.87
CA GLY A 75 0.86 11.87 -17.55
C GLY A 75 -0.21 12.36 -16.55
N SER A 76 -1.29 12.95 -17.08
CA SER A 76 -2.54 13.30 -16.40
C SER A 76 -3.34 12.12 -15.83
N GLN A 77 -3.45 10.99 -16.54
CA GLN A 77 -4.16 9.78 -16.10
C GLN A 77 -3.41 9.07 -14.97
N ALA A 78 -2.08 8.98 -15.03
CA ALA A 78 -1.28 8.46 -13.92
C ALA A 78 -1.42 9.34 -12.66
N GLN A 79 -1.44 10.67 -12.83
CA GLN A 79 -1.65 11.61 -11.74
C GLN A 79 -3.07 11.52 -11.15
N ALA A 80 -4.10 11.35 -11.99
CA ALA A 80 -5.47 11.18 -11.54
C ALA A 80 -5.65 9.89 -10.71
N GLU A 81 -5.00 8.79 -11.11
CA GLU A 81 -5.04 7.53 -10.39
C GLU A 81 -4.30 7.61 -9.04
N VAL A 82 -3.14 8.26 -9.00
CA VAL A 82 -2.42 8.57 -7.75
C VAL A 82 -3.28 9.43 -6.82
N GLN A 83 -3.98 10.43 -7.35
CA GLN A 83 -4.85 11.28 -6.55
C GLN A 83 -6.05 10.50 -6.00
N ARG A 84 -6.68 9.66 -6.83
CA ARG A 84 -7.77 8.77 -6.39
C ARG A 84 -7.32 7.82 -5.28
N LEU A 85 -6.12 7.26 -5.39
CA LEU A 85 -5.55 6.40 -4.34
C LEU A 85 -5.27 7.18 -3.06
N ARG A 86 -4.78 8.43 -3.15
CA ARG A 86 -4.61 9.30 -1.98
C ARG A 86 -5.94 9.59 -1.29
N ASP A 87 -6.98 9.88 -2.06
CA ASP A 87 -8.31 10.16 -1.51
C ASP A 87 -8.90 8.91 -0.83
N GLN A 88 -8.70 7.72 -1.40
CA GLN A 88 -9.09 6.45 -0.77
C GLN A 88 -8.33 6.19 0.54
N ILE A 89 -7.01 6.44 0.56
CA ILE A 89 -6.21 6.30 1.77
C ILE A 89 -6.68 7.28 2.84
N ALA A 90 -6.96 8.54 2.48
CA ALA A 90 -7.48 9.54 3.40
C ALA A 90 -8.85 9.13 3.98
N GLN A 91 -9.75 8.59 3.15
CA GLN A 91 -11.04 8.09 3.60
C GLN A 91 -10.90 6.91 4.55
N MET A 92 -10.03 5.94 4.23
CA MET A 92 -9.76 4.80 5.11
C MET A 92 -9.16 5.25 6.44
N GLN A 93 -8.25 6.23 6.44
CA GLN A 93 -7.66 6.80 7.64
C GLN A 93 -8.73 7.50 8.50
N ALA A 94 -9.59 8.31 7.90
CA ALA A 94 -10.68 8.98 8.61
C ALA A 94 -11.64 7.98 9.27
N ASN A 95 -12.05 6.93 8.54
CA ASN A 95 -12.92 5.90 9.10
C ASN A 95 -12.24 5.14 10.26
N THR A 96 -10.94 4.85 10.14
CA THR A 96 -10.18 4.18 11.21
C THR A 96 -10.10 5.06 12.46
N VAL A 97 -9.84 6.36 12.29
CA VAL A 97 -9.80 7.31 13.41
C VAL A 97 -11.18 7.42 14.06
N GLU A 98 -12.25 7.48 13.28
CA GLU A 98 -13.62 7.52 13.78
C GLU A 98 -13.97 6.27 14.61
N GLN A 99 -13.61 5.07 14.12
CA GLN A 99 -13.76 3.83 14.89
C GLN A 99 -12.97 3.85 16.21
N ILE A 100 -11.75 4.39 16.22
CA ILE A 100 -10.95 4.52 17.44
C ILE A 100 -11.65 5.44 18.45
N VAL A 101 -12.18 6.58 17.99
CA VAL A 101 -12.91 7.52 18.84
C VAL A 101 -14.18 6.89 19.41
N GLU A 102 -14.93 6.13 18.60
CA GLU A 102 -16.12 5.42 19.09
C GLU A 102 -15.78 4.40 20.18
N VAL A 103 -14.71 3.63 20.01
CA VAL A 103 -14.25 2.66 21.01
C VAL A 103 -13.83 3.37 22.29
N GLN A 104 -13.07 4.47 22.19
CA GLN A 104 -12.67 5.26 23.35
C GLN A 104 -13.89 5.82 24.10
N ARG A 105 -14.89 6.35 23.37
CA ARG A 105 -16.13 6.86 23.96
C ARG A 105 -16.90 5.78 24.71
N LYS A 106 -17.07 4.60 24.11
CA LYS A 106 -17.73 3.45 24.75
C LYS A 106 -16.99 3.01 26.01
N TYR A 107 -15.65 3.07 25.99
CA TYR A 107 -14.85 2.74 27.16
C TYR A 107 -15.05 3.74 28.31
N GLU A 108 -15.05 5.05 28.02
CA GLU A 108 -15.34 6.09 29.02
C GLU A 108 -16.77 6.00 29.57
N GLU A 109 -17.76 5.75 28.71
CA GLU A 109 -19.14 5.58 29.12
C GLU A 109 -19.31 4.37 30.05
N LEU A 110 -18.67 3.24 29.73
CA LEU A 110 -18.67 2.07 30.60
C LEU A 110 -18.00 2.35 31.96
N GLN A 111 -16.89 3.09 31.97
CA GLN A 111 -16.26 3.52 33.22
C GLN A 111 -17.18 4.41 34.05
N GLN A 112 -17.94 5.30 33.43
CA GLN A 112 -18.91 6.14 34.14
C GLN A 112 -20.07 5.33 34.70
N GLN A 113 -20.63 4.39 33.92
CA GLN A 113 -21.70 3.50 34.39
C GLN A 113 -21.26 2.70 35.61
N LEU A 114 -20.06 2.12 35.59
CA LEU A 114 -19.54 1.38 36.74
C LEU A 114 -19.37 2.25 37.99
N ARG A 115 -18.94 3.52 37.82
CA ARG A 115 -18.84 4.46 38.94
C ARG A 115 -20.22 4.80 39.52
N VAL A 116 -21.20 5.05 38.64
CA VAL A 116 -22.58 5.35 39.07
C VAL A 116 -23.19 4.15 39.78
N GLU A 117 -23.06 2.95 39.21
CA GLU A 117 -23.59 1.71 39.80
C GLU A 117 -22.93 1.41 41.16
N ALA A 118 -21.62 1.68 41.31
CA ALA A 118 -20.94 1.52 42.60
C ALA A 118 -21.50 2.47 43.67
N VAL A 119 -21.72 3.74 43.33
CA VAL A 119 -22.30 4.73 44.25
C VAL A 119 -23.73 4.35 44.63
N GLU A 120 -24.54 3.89 43.68
CA GLU A 120 -25.90 3.44 43.94
C GLU A 120 -25.93 2.20 44.86
N ARG A 121 -25.02 1.24 44.65
CA ARG A 121 -24.89 0.07 45.53
C ARG A 121 -24.44 0.44 46.94
N GLU A 122 -23.50 1.36 47.07
CA GLU A 122 -23.03 1.84 48.38
C GLU A 122 -24.16 2.55 49.14
N ALA A 123 -24.91 3.43 48.46
CA ALA A 123 -26.07 4.09 49.04
C ALA A 123 -27.16 3.09 49.46
N ALA A 124 -27.41 2.07 48.65
CA ALA A 124 -28.36 1.01 48.97
C ALA A 124 -27.92 0.15 50.17
N ALA A 125 -26.62 -0.14 50.28
CA ALA A 125 -26.06 -0.85 51.43
C ALA A 125 -26.18 -0.02 52.72
N ALA A 126 -25.77 1.25 52.69
CA ALA A 126 -25.88 2.17 53.81
C ALA A 126 -27.34 2.35 54.27
N ALA A 127 -28.29 2.44 53.33
CA ALA A 127 -29.72 2.52 53.66
C ALA A 127 -30.24 1.25 54.35
N ARG A 128 -29.74 0.07 53.94
CA ARG A 128 -30.09 -1.21 54.61
C ARG A 128 -29.50 -1.27 56.01
N GLU A 129 -28.23 -0.91 56.19
CA GLU A 129 -27.59 -0.87 57.51
C GLU A 129 -28.28 0.12 58.46
N ALA A 130 -28.56 1.34 57.99
CA ALA A 130 -29.28 2.33 58.78
C ALA A 130 -30.68 1.84 59.21
N LYS A 131 -31.36 1.10 58.33
CA LYS A 131 -32.66 0.50 58.64
C LYS A 131 -32.54 -0.61 59.69
N ILE A 132 -31.52 -1.45 59.62
CA ILE A 132 -31.23 -2.50 60.61
C ILE A 132 -30.92 -1.86 61.97
N ALA A 133 -30.05 -0.86 62.01
CA ALA A 133 -29.70 -0.13 63.22
C ALA A 133 -30.91 0.58 63.85
N ALA A 134 -31.79 1.18 63.04
CA ALA A 134 -33.02 1.80 63.55
C ALA A 134 -33.98 0.77 64.16
N MET A 135 -34.10 -0.42 63.57
CA MET A 135 -34.92 -1.50 64.14
C MET A 135 -34.35 -2.04 65.46
N GLU A 136 -33.02 -2.18 65.58
CA GLU A 136 -32.38 -2.56 66.84
C GLU A 136 -32.64 -1.52 67.95
N VAL A 137 -32.44 -0.23 67.66
CA VAL A 137 -32.69 0.85 68.63
C VAL A 137 -34.16 0.86 69.09
N GLU A 138 -35.10 0.64 68.18
CA GLU A 138 -36.53 0.59 68.54
C GLU A 138 -36.88 -0.66 69.37
N GLN A 139 -36.25 -1.81 69.07
CA GLN A 139 -36.41 -3.02 69.88
C GLN A 139 -35.83 -2.85 71.29
N SER A 140 -34.66 -2.25 71.45
CA SER A 140 -34.05 -2.03 72.79
C SER A 140 -34.93 -1.14 73.67
N ARG A 141 -35.54 -0.08 73.11
CA ARG A 141 -36.47 0.81 73.85
C ARG A 141 -37.77 0.13 74.29
N LYS A 142 -38.09 -1.04 73.75
CA LYS A 142 -39.33 -1.77 74.05
C LYS A 142 -39.18 -2.75 75.22
N TYR A 143 -37.95 -3.00 75.68
CA TYR A 143 -37.62 -3.96 76.74
C TYR A 143 -36.83 -3.33 77.91
N ASP A 144 -36.60 -2.01 77.90
CA ASP A 144 -36.19 -1.19 79.05
C ASP A 144 -37.42 -0.59 79.75
#